data_AF-A0A059FKJ3-F1
#
_entry.id   AF-A0A059FKJ3-F1
#
_cell.length_a   1.000
_cell.length_b   1.000
_cell.length_c   1.000
_cell.angle_alpha   90.00
_cell.angle_beta   90.00
_cell.angle_gamma   90.00
#
_symmetry.space_group_name_H-M   'P 1'
#
loop_
_entity.id
_entity.type
_entity.pdbx_description
1 polymer ?
#
loop_
_entity_poly.entity_id
_entity_poly.type
_entity_poly.pdbx_seq_one_letter_code
_entity_poly.pdbx_strand_id
1 'polypeptide(L)'
;MMRVCFLSFCLLFAAPIAAAMPGCAPGQDEKSCMMQAIWESAAGFPADKRDRLKTLFLNTLALSGDTALLAEWEGRLDGEAAPQPHYPDYLRERAEAELREADWNRFLQQAQAGLPPFNIGRPELMAAGARLAPDAATRRRVTDAMFALAGPPQRDARPLEDFERGDFGHVLSELAMETCDLAMFDRAVQLTVEPDGLRYAFWRARITGNAAPLAARVRSGGNGQQDTRHVREALEGYGAILQRGYCPA
;
A
#
# COMPACT_ATOMS: atom_id res chain seq x y z
N MET A 1 42.88 57.51 -29.20
CA MET A 1 42.53 56.11 -29.52
C MET A 1 42.65 55.28 -28.24
N MET A 2 41.53 54.95 -27.60
CA MET A 2 41.51 54.00 -26.47
C MET A 2 40.18 53.24 -26.54
N ARG A 3 40.22 52.01 -27.05
CA ARG A 3 39.12 51.05 -27.04
C ARG A 3 39.22 50.28 -25.73
N VAL A 4 38.24 50.45 -24.83
CA VAL A 4 38.06 49.58 -23.68
C VAL A 4 36.96 48.60 -24.05
N CYS A 5 37.34 47.34 -24.30
CA CYS A 5 36.41 46.24 -24.54
C CYS A 5 35.80 45.78 -23.21
N PHE A 6 34.49 45.93 -23.07
CA PHE A 6 33.71 45.23 -22.05
C PHE A 6 33.59 43.75 -22.43
N LEU A 7 34.22 42.87 -21.66
CA LEU A 7 34.02 41.42 -21.72
C LEU A 7 32.94 41.05 -20.69
N SER A 8 31.70 40.88 -21.17
CA SER A 8 30.62 40.25 -20.40
C SER A 8 30.90 38.76 -20.25
N PHE A 9 31.21 38.34 -19.02
CA PHE A 9 31.38 36.94 -18.64
C PHE A 9 30.01 36.35 -18.28
N CYS A 10 29.32 35.73 -19.25
CA CYS A 10 28.10 34.97 -18.99
C CYS A 10 28.47 33.63 -18.33
N LEU A 11 28.34 33.55 -17.01
CA LEU A 11 28.32 32.29 -16.27
C LEU A 11 27.02 31.54 -16.58
N LEU A 12 27.10 30.58 -17.51
CA LEU A 12 26.05 29.57 -17.72
C LEU A 12 26.09 28.59 -16.53
N PHE A 13 25.19 28.79 -15.58
CA PHE A 13 24.85 27.76 -14.58
C PHE A 13 24.08 26.64 -15.30
N ALA A 14 24.79 25.59 -15.71
CA ALA A 14 24.17 24.32 -16.08
C ALA A 14 23.74 23.62 -14.79
N ALA A 15 22.48 23.80 -14.39
CA ALA A 15 21.86 22.91 -13.41
C ALA A 15 21.76 21.51 -14.05
N PRO A 16 22.15 20.43 -13.35
CA PRO A 16 21.97 19.08 -13.87
C PRO A 16 20.47 18.82 -14.02
N ILE A 17 20.01 18.59 -15.24
CA ILE A 17 18.68 18.04 -15.51
C ILE A 17 18.71 16.63 -14.94
N ALA A 18 18.06 16.43 -13.79
CA ALA A 18 17.84 15.09 -13.26
C ALA A 18 17.02 14.32 -14.32
N ALA A 19 17.63 13.33 -14.95
CA ALA A 19 16.93 12.46 -15.87
C ALA A 19 15.81 11.76 -15.10
N ALA A 20 14.56 11.93 -15.55
CA ALA A 20 13.42 11.23 -14.95
C ALA A 20 13.64 9.72 -15.10
N MET A 21 13.62 8.98 -13.99
CA MET A 21 13.76 7.54 -14.04
C MET A 21 12.56 6.93 -14.79
N PRO A 22 12.79 6.01 -15.75
CA PRO A 22 11.71 5.48 -16.57
C PRO A 22 10.76 4.57 -15.77
N GLY A 23 9.50 4.46 -16.18
CA GLY A 23 8.61 3.39 -15.72
C GLY A 23 9.02 2.02 -16.28
N CYS A 24 8.19 1.00 -16.09
CA CYS A 24 8.37 -0.26 -16.82
C CYS A 24 8.04 -0.05 -18.30
N ALA A 25 8.91 -0.54 -19.20
CA ALA A 25 8.71 -0.32 -20.63
C ALA A 25 7.54 -1.17 -21.15
N PRO A 26 6.75 -0.67 -22.13
CA PRO A 26 5.71 -1.46 -22.75
C PRO A 26 6.24 -2.77 -23.33
N GLY A 27 5.56 -3.88 -23.06
CA GLY A 27 5.95 -5.21 -23.53
C GLY A 27 7.04 -5.90 -22.71
N GLN A 28 7.60 -5.25 -21.69
CA GLN A 28 8.38 -5.95 -20.66
C GLN A 28 7.47 -6.65 -19.66
N ASP A 29 7.99 -7.71 -19.04
CA ASP A 29 7.35 -8.31 -17.88
C ASP A 29 7.32 -7.29 -16.73
N GLU A 30 6.11 -6.77 -16.44
CA GLU A 30 5.90 -5.76 -15.40
C GLU A 30 6.37 -6.26 -14.04
N LYS A 31 6.18 -7.55 -13.76
CA LYS A 31 6.57 -8.19 -12.50
C LYS A 31 8.07 -8.10 -12.28
N SER A 32 8.86 -8.62 -13.22
CA SER A 32 10.32 -8.56 -13.16
C SER A 32 10.82 -7.12 -13.05
N CYS A 33 10.26 -6.21 -13.85
CA CYS A 33 10.63 -4.80 -13.82
C CYS A 33 10.31 -4.13 -12.47
N MET A 34 9.13 -4.36 -11.92
CA MET A 34 8.69 -3.73 -10.67
C MET A 34 9.49 -4.25 -9.48
N MET A 35 9.73 -5.57 -9.41
CA MET A 35 10.55 -6.15 -8.35
C MET A 35 12.00 -5.65 -8.43
N GLN A 36 12.55 -5.51 -9.64
CA GLN A 36 13.84 -4.86 -9.83
C GLN A 36 13.83 -3.41 -9.33
N ALA A 37 12.81 -2.62 -9.68
CA ALA A 37 12.68 -1.22 -9.24
C ALA A 37 12.59 -1.09 -7.72
N ILE A 38 11.84 -1.98 -7.06
CA ILE A 38 11.71 -2.02 -5.59
C ILE A 38 13.07 -2.33 -4.96
N TRP A 39 13.81 -3.33 -5.43
CA TRP A 39 15.12 -3.65 -4.88
C TRP A 39 16.15 -2.53 -5.12
N GLU A 40 16.13 -1.90 -6.29
CA GLU A 40 16.97 -0.73 -6.61
C GLU A 40 16.72 0.43 -5.66
N SER A 41 15.47 0.64 -5.24
CA SER A 41 15.13 1.71 -4.29
C SER A 41 15.74 1.50 -2.89
N ALA A 42 16.17 0.27 -2.56
CA ALA A 42 16.89 -0.06 -1.33
C ALA A 42 18.43 0.10 -1.44
N ALA A 43 18.98 0.46 -2.61
CA ALA A 43 20.42 0.48 -2.86
C ALA A 43 21.19 1.45 -1.93
N GLY A 44 20.55 2.53 -1.47
CA GLY A 44 21.14 3.53 -0.59
C GLY A 44 21.09 3.19 0.92
N PHE A 45 20.50 2.06 1.31
CA PHE A 45 20.39 1.67 2.71
C PHE A 45 21.67 1.00 3.25
N PRO A 46 21.95 1.13 4.56
CA PRO A 46 22.92 0.31 5.27
C PRO A 46 22.72 -1.19 5.00
N ALA A 47 23.82 -1.94 4.95
CA ALA A 47 23.81 -3.36 4.59
C ALA A 47 22.87 -4.18 5.50
N ASP A 48 22.89 -3.94 6.81
CA ASP A 48 22.03 -4.62 7.78
C ASP A 48 20.53 -4.37 7.53
N LYS A 49 20.16 -3.15 7.11
CA LYS A 49 18.78 -2.82 6.75
C LYS A 49 18.36 -3.48 5.45
N ARG A 50 19.24 -3.47 4.46
CA ARG A 50 18.99 -4.14 3.17
C ARG A 50 18.88 -5.66 3.34
N ASP A 51 19.68 -6.25 4.23
CA ASP A 51 19.59 -7.67 4.56
C ASP A 51 18.26 -8.03 5.20
N ARG A 52 17.74 -7.20 6.11
CA ARG A 52 16.39 -7.39 6.69
C ARG A 52 15.26 -7.31 5.66
N LEU A 53 15.48 -6.62 4.53
CA LEU A 53 14.49 -6.52 3.46
C LEU A 53 14.48 -7.74 2.54
N LYS A 54 15.55 -8.56 2.50
CA LYS A 54 15.63 -9.74 1.61
C LYS A 54 14.46 -10.70 1.82
N THR A 55 14.21 -11.13 3.05
CA THR A 55 13.11 -12.07 3.35
C THR A 55 11.74 -11.45 3.02
N LEU A 56 11.53 -10.18 3.33
CA LEU A 56 10.28 -9.50 2.99
C LEU A 56 10.08 -9.45 1.46
N PHE A 57 11.13 -9.08 0.72
CA PHE A 57 11.12 -9.02 -0.73
C PHE A 57 10.82 -10.38 -1.37
N LEU A 58 11.52 -11.43 -0.95
CA LEU A 58 11.34 -12.80 -1.45
C LEU A 58 9.95 -13.34 -1.13
N ASN A 59 9.44 -13.08 0.09
CA ASN A 59 8.09 -13.47 0.48
C ASN A 59 7.02 -12.74 -0.32
N THR A 60 7.22 -11.46 -0.64
CA THR A 60 6.33 -10.72 -1.54
C THR A 60 6.36 -11.30 -2.94
N LEU A 61 7.55 -11.62 -3.48
CA LEU A 61 7.68 -12.23 -4.82
C LEU A 61 6.98 -13.60 -4.90
N ALA A 62 7.09 -14.40 -3.84
CA ALA A 62 6.45 -15.72 -3.75
C ALA A 62 4.92 -15.65 -3.91
N LEU A 63 4.27 -14.53 -3.57
CA LEU A 63 2.82 -14.32 -3.80
C LEU A 63 2.43 -14.42 -5.27
N SER A 64 3.37 -14.21 -6.19
CA SER A 64 3.10 -14.22 -7.63
C SER A 64 2.96 -15.61 -8.25
N GLY A 65 3.36 -16.66 -7.53
CA GLY A 65 3.44 -18.03 -8.05
C GLY A 65 4.53 -18.27 -9.10
N ASP A 66 5.38 -17.28 -9.37
CA ASP A 66 6.44 -17.35 -10.39
C ASP A 66 7.70 -18.00 -9.83
N THR A 67 7.75 -19.32 -9.90
CA THR A 67 8.85 -20.09 -9.29
C THR A 67 10.20 -19.84 -9.97
N ALA A 68 10.21 -19.53 -11.27
CA ALA A 68 11.44 -19.23 -12.01
C ALA A 68 12.03 -17.88 -11.59
N LEU A 69 11.20 -16.83 -11.54
CA LEU A 69 11.63 -15.51 -11.08
C LEU A 69 12.01 -15.54 -9.59
N LEU A 70 11.27 -16.28 -8.76
CA LEU A 70 11.61 -16.45 -7.35
C LEU A 70 13.00 -17.08 -7.18
N ALA A 71 13.27 -18.20 -7.86
CA ALA A 71 14.56 -18.89 -7.77
C ALA A 71 15.74 -18.02 -8.25
N GLU A 72 15.53 -17.19 -9.28
CA GLU A 72 16.52 -16.19 -9.71
C GLU A 72 16.87 -15.21 -8.59
N TRP A 73 15.85 -14.66 -7.92
CA TRP A 73 16.03 -13.69 -6.84
C TRP A 73 16.60 -14.31 -5.57
N GLU A 74 16.22 -15.54 -5.23
CA GLU A 74 16.81 -16.30 -4.12
C GLU A 74 18.33 -16.48 -4.34
N GLY A 75 18.73 -16.92 -5.54
CA GLY A 75 20.14 -17.03 -5.91
C GLY A 75 20.89 -15.70 -5.92
N ARG A 76 20.24 -14.62 -6.37
CA ARG A 76 20.84 -13.28 -6.40
C ARG A 76 21.04 -12.67 -5.01
N LEU A 77 20.12 -12.92 -4.09
CA LEU A 77 20.12 -12.32 -2.75
C LEU A 77 20.82 -13.18 -1.70
N ASP A 78 21.17 -14.43 -2.03
CA ASP A 78 21.68 -15.43 -1.10
C ASP A 78 20.71 -15.59 0.08
N GLY A 79 19.47 -15.96 -0.23
CA GLY A 79 18.39 -16.12 0.74
C GLY A 79 17.23 -16.90 0.16
N GLU A 80 16.30 -17.29 1.03
CA GLU A 80 15.14 -18.11 0.67
C GLU A 80 13.86 -17.39 1.09
N ALA A 81 12.79 -17.53 0.28
CA ALA A 81 11.46 -17.19 0.74
C ALA A 81 11.10 -18.11 1.91
N ALA A 82 10.76 -17.53 3.05
CA ALA A 82 10.28 -18.26 4.20
C ALA A 82 8.75 -18.27 4.13
N PRO A 83 8.09 -19.43 3.96
CA PRO A 83 6.64 -19.51 4.03
C PRO A 83 6.18 -18.79 5.29
N GLN A 84 5.28 -17.81 5.14
CA GLN A 84 4.74 -17.15 6.32
C GLN A 84 4.06 -18.24 7.17
N PRO A 85 4.35 -18.31 8.49
CA PRO A 85 3.64 -19.22 9.35
C PRO A 85 2.15 -18.97 9.21
N HIS A 86 1.35 -20.04 9.09
CA HIS A 86 -0.09 -19.90 9.10
C HIS A 86 -0.52 -19.47 10.51
N TYR A 87 -0.74 -18.18 10.70
CA TYR A 87 -1.33 -17.64 11.91
C TYR A 87 -2.86 -17.70 11.80
N PRO A 88 -3.57 -18.02 12.89
CA PRO A 88 -5.02 -17.89 12.93
C PRO A 88 -5.45 -16.48 12.54
N ASP A 89 -6.49 -16.36 11.72
CA ASP A 89 -7.10 -15.07 11.39
C ASP A 89 -7.99 -14.64 12.56
N TYR A 90 -7.33 -14.16 13.63
CA TYR A 90 -8.00 -13.79 14.88
C TYR A 90 -9.09 -12.73 14.69
N LEU A 91 -8.94 -11.83 13.72
CA LEU A 91 -9.94 -10.80 13.43
C LEU A 91 -11.19 -11.43 12.81
N ARG A 92 -11.01 -12.34 11.86
CA ARG A 92 -12.11 -13.11 11.28
C ARG A 92 -12.78 -13.99 12.33
N GLU A 93 -12.03 -14.78 13.10
CA GLU A 93 -12.57 -15.65 14.14
C GLU A 93 -13.38 -14.86 15.18
N ARG A 94 -12.90 -13.68 15.56
CA ARG A 94 -13.60 -12.79 16.47
C ARG A 94 -14.87 -12.22 15.85
N ALA A 95 -14.83 -11.75 14.60
CA ALA A 95 -16.02 -11.27 13.91
C ALA A 95 -17.07 -12.39 13.74
N GLU A 96 -16.64 -13.62 13.42
CA GLU A 96 -17.50 -14.80 13.36
C GLU A 96 -18.10 -15.16 14.72
N ALA A 97 -17.37 -14.99 15.82
CA ALA A 97 -17.91 -15.18 17.16
C ALA A 97 -19.02 -14.15 17.48
N GLU A 98 -18.75 -12.86 17.26
CA GLU A 98 -19.75 -11.80 17.49
C GLU A 98 -21.01 -12.01 16.65
N LEU A 99 -20.86 -12.35 15.35
CA LEU A 99 -21.99 -12.58 14.44
C LEU A 99 -22.76 -13.89 14.72
N ARG A 100 -22.20 -14.82 15.51
CA ARG A 100 -22.93 -16.00 16.00
C ARG A 100 -23.76 -15.68 17.25
N GLU A 101 -23.24 -14.82 18.11
CA GLU A 101 -23.91 -14.42 19.35
C GLU A 101 -24.94 -13.29 19.16
N ALA A 102 -24.82 -12.55 18.05
CA ALA A 102 -25.60 -11.37 17.73
C ALA A 102 -26.03 -11.34 16.25
N ASP A 103 -27.11 -10.62 15.93
CA ASP A 103 -27.42 -10.29 14.54
C ASP A 103 -26.60 -9.08 14.05
N TRP A 104 -26.68 -8.79 12.75
CA TRP A 104 -25.99 -7.66 12.13
C TRP A 104 -26.35 -6.30 12.75
N ASN A 105 -27.54 -6.14 13.32
CA ASN A 105 -27.93 -4.88 13.96
C ASN A 105 -27.16 -4.68 15.26
N ARG A 106 -27.08 -5.72 16.09
CA ARG A 106 -26.34 -5.68 17.35
C ARG A 106 -24.83 -5.57 17.12
N PHE A 107 -24.28 -6.24 16.11
CA PHE A 107 -22.88 -6.06 15.68
C PHE A 107 -22.57 -4.57 15.40
N LEU A 108 -23.41 -3.91 14.59
CA LEU A 108 -23.23 -2.50 14.25
C LEU A 108 -23.47 -1.57 15.45
N GLN A 109 -24.44 -1.89 16.31
CA GLN A 109 -24.71 -1.12 17.52
C GLN A 109 -23.53 -1.16 18.50
N GLN A 110 -22.93 -2.34 18.72
CA GLN A 110 -21.76 -2.49 19.58
C GLN A 110 -20.54 -1.76 19.01
N ALA A 111 -20.31 -1.88 17.69
CA ALA A 111 -19.27 -1.13 17.00
C ALA A 111 -19.45 0.38 17.17
N GLN A 112 -20.67 0.89 16.94
CA GLN A 112 -20.99 2.31 17.09
C GLN A 112 -20.75 2.81 18.52
N ALA A 113 -21.14 2.01 19.51
CA ALA A 113 -20.97 2.33 20.92
C ALA A 113 -19.53 2.13 21.43
N GLY A 114 -18.63 1.56 20.63
CA GLY A 114 -17.25 1.24 21.04
C GLY A 114 -17.20 0.23 22.19
N LEU A 115 -18.23 -0.61 22.32
CA LEU A 115 -18.29 -1.63 23.37
C LEU A 115 -17.37 -2.81 22.99
N PRO A 116 -16.83 -3.56 23.97
CA PRO A 116 -16.13 -4.80 23.68
C PRO A 116 -16.97 -5.70 22.76
N PRO A 117 -16.35 -6.29 21.71
CA PRO A 117 -14.91 -6.28 21.40
C PRO A 117 -14.35 -5.06 20.66
N PHE A 118 -15.19 -4.14 20.21
CA PHE A 118 -14.84 -2.98 19.37
C PHE A 118 -14.16 -1.83 20.11
N ASN A 119 -13.75 -2.02 21.36
CA ASN A 119 -12.94 -1.05 22.07
C ASN A 119 -11.45 -1.09 21.68
N ILE A 120 -11.03 -2.11 20.92
CA ILE A 120 -9.67 -2.29 20.39
C ILE A 120 -9.77 -2.83 18.96
N GLY A 121 -9.10 -2.18 17.99
CA GLY A 121 -9.07 -2.63 16.60
C GLY A 121 -10.45 -2.61 15.93
N ARG A 122 -11.28 -1.61 16.26
CA ARG A 122 -12.64 -1.47 15.71
C ARG A 122 -12.66 -1.44 14.18
N PRO A 123 -11.80 -0.66 13.50
CA PRO A 123 -11.76 -0.65 12.04
C PRO A 123 -11.53 -2.05 11.45
N GLU A 124 -10.54 -2.77 11.96
CA GLU A 124 -10.15 -4.10 11.48
C GLU A 124 -11.25 -5.13 11.73
N LEU A 125 -11.87 -5.10 12.92
CA LEU A 125 -12.95 -6.03 13.25
C LEU A 125 -14.21 -5.77 12.41
N MET A 126 -14.55 -4.50 12.17
CA MET A 126 -15.65 -4.15 11.26
C MET A 126 -15.32 -4.57 9.82
N ALA A 127 -14.07 -4.41 9.36
CA ALA A 127 -13.65 -4.86 8.04
C ALA A 127 -13.75 -6.39 7.89
N ALA A 128 -13.37 -7.15 8.91
CA ALA A 128 -13.60 -8.60 8.96
C ALA A 128 -15.10 -8.93 8.87
N GLY A 129 -15.95 -8.21 9.61
CA GLY A 129 -17.41 -8.31 9.49
C GLY A 129 -17.91 -8.02 8.07
N ALA A 130 -17.38 -6.99 7.40
CA ALA A 130 -17.74 -6.66 6.01
C ALA A 130 -17.37 -7.80 5.03
N ARG A 131 -16.26 -8.51 5.25
CA ARG A 131 -15.85 -9.68 4.47
C ARG A 131 -16.74 -10.90 4.71
N LEU A 132 -17.32 -11.02 5.90
CA LEU A 132 -18.23 -12.10 6.30
C LEU A 132 -19.70 -11.85 5.94
N ALA A 133 -20.02 -10.66 5.43
CA ALA A 133 -21.38 -10.30 5.06
C ALA A 133 -21.96 -11.30 4.03
N PRO A 134 -23.19 -11.81 4.24
CA PRO A 134 -23.79 -12.83 3.37
C PRO A 134 -24.15 -12.31 1.98
N ASP A 135 -24.29 -10.99 1.84
CA ASP A 135 -24.70 -10.33 0.62
C ASP A 135 -24.12 -8.91 0.52
N ALA A 136 -24.23 -8.32 -0.68
CA ALA A 136 -23.71 -6.99 -0.96
C ALA A 136 -24.43 -5.88 -0.17
N ALA A 137 -25.70 -6.06 0.20
CA ALA A 137 -26.46 -5.06 0.94
C ALA A 137 -25.99 -4.99 2.40
N THR A 138 -25.76 -6.13 3.03
CA THR A 138 -25.20 -6.24 4.37
C THR A 138 -23.78 -5.71 4.42
N ARG A 139 -22.94 -6.06 3.44
CA ARG A 139 -21.59 -5.49 3.32
C ARG A 139 -21.64 -3.97 3.23
N ARG A 140 -22.51 -3.42 2.38
CA ARG A 140 -22.69 -1.98 2.22
C ARG A 140 -23.09 -1.31 3.54
N ARG A 141 -24.01 -1.90 4.30
CA ARG A 141 -24.41 -1.40 5.63
C ARG A 141 -23.22 -1.31 6.59
N VAL A 142 -22.36 -2.32 6.60
CA VAL A 142 -21.14 -2.31 7.44
C VAL A 142 -20.17 -1.23 6.97
N THR A 143 -19.87 -1.15 5.67
CA THR A 143 -18.95 -0.14 5.13
C THR A 143 -19.48 1.29 5.32
N ASP A 144 -20.78 1.51 5.20
CA ASP A 144 -21.40 2.82 5.45
C ASP A 144 -21.27 3.23 6.92
N ALA A 145 -21.44 2.28 7.86
CA ALA A 145 -21.21 2.52 9.28
C ALA A 145 -19.73 2.83 9.58
N MET A 146 -18.79 2.15 8.92
CA MET A 146 -17.36 2.45 9.04
C MET A 146 -17.04 3.87 8.55
N PHE A 147 -17.59 4.30 7.41
CA PHE A 147 -17.44 5.68 6.94
C PHE A 147 -18.08 6.71 7.90
N ALA A 148 -19.22 6.37 8.50
CA ALA A 148 -19.87 7.25 9.47
C ALA A 148 -19.03 7.41 10.75
N LEU A 149 -18.40 6.32 11.21
CA LEU A 149 -17.49 6.33 12.36
C LEU A 149 -16.19 7.08 12.09
N ALA A 150 -15.62 6.92 10.90
CA ALA A 150 -14.41 7.64 10.49
C ALA A 150 -14.63 9.16 10.38
N GLY A 151 -15.87 9.58 10.09
CA GLY A 151 -16.18 10.99 9.84
C GLY A 151 -15.60 11.51 8.52
N PRO A 152 -15.67 12.83 8.28
CA PRO A 152 -15.14 13.44 7.07
C PRO A 152 -13.60 13.50 7.06
N PRO A 153 -12.95 13.56 5.88
CA PRO A 153 -11.53 13.85 5.77
C PRO A 153 -11.16 15.17 6.46
N GLN A 154 -10.09 15.17 7.26
CA GLN A 154 -9.55 16.37 7.88
C GLN A 154 -8.10 16.59 7.42
N ARG A 155 -7.93 17.45 6.42
CA ARG A 155 -6.62 17.70 5.79
C ARG A 155 -5.61 18.38 6.71
N ASP A 156 -6.10 19.10 7.72
CA ASP A 156 -5.28 19.90 8.65
C ASP A 156 -5.12 19.23 10.03
N ALA A 157 -5.72 18.06 10.24
CA ALA A 157 -5.63 17.36 11.52
C ALA A 157 -4.21 16.85 11.75
N ARG A 158 -3.68 17.00 12.97
CA ARG A 158 -2.38 16.43 13.30
C ARG A 158 -2.49 14.90 13.31
N PRO A 159 -1.45 14.15 12.90
CA PRO A 159 -1.50 12.69 12.83
C PRO A 159 -1.90 11.98 14.14
N LEU A 160 -1.68 12.63 15.29
CA LEU A 160 -2.01 12.11 16.61
C LEU A 160 -3.47 12.39 17.04
N GLU A 161 -4.18 13.26 16.34
CA GLU A 161 -5.49 13.76 16.76
C GLU A 161 -6.64 12.87 16.24
N ASP A 162 -6.39 11.97 15.29
CA ASP A 162 -7.43 11.06 14.77
C ASP A 162 -6.85 9.77 14.15
N PHE A 163 -6.14 8.99 14.97
CA PHE A 163 -5.59 7.69 14.57
C PHE A 163 -6.65 6.74 14.02
N GLU A 164 -7.82 6.70 14.67
CA GLU A 164 -8.88 5.77 14.31
C GLU A 164 -9.47 6.06 12.93
N ARG A 165 -9.61 7.34 12.54
CA ARG A 165 -9.99 7.71 11.16
C ARG A 165 -8.98 7.20 10.14
N GLY A 166 -7.68 7.31 10.44
CA GLY A 166 -6.61 6.80 9.59
C GLY A 166 -6.71 5.28 9.40
N ASP A 167 -6.96 4.55 10.49
CA ASP A 167 -7.14 3.10 10.49
C ASP A 167 -8.39 2.70 9.69
N PHE A 168 -9.53 3.40 9.89
CA PHE A 168 -10.72 3.24 9.04
C PHE A 168 -10.42 3.49 7.56
N GLY A 169 -9.71 4.58 7.25
CA GLY A 169 -9.29 4.89 5.88
C GLY A 169 -8.47 3.76 5.26
N HIS A 170 -7.54 3.20 6.03
CA HIS A 170 -6.70 2.10 5.59
C HIS A 170 -7.52 0.84 5.27
N VAL A 171 -8.31 0.35 6.23
CA VAL A 171 -9.08 -0.90 6.05
C VAL A 171 -10.19 -0.74 5.02
N LEU A 172 -10.80 0.45 4.89
CA LEU A 172 -11.78 0.73 3.83
C LEU A 172 -11.12 0.75 2.45
N SER A 173 -9.90 1.30 2.33
CA SER A 173 -9.14 1.27 1.08
C SER A 173 -8.73 -0.15 0.70
N GLU A 174 -8.38 -0.98 1.68
CA GLU A 174 -8.11 -2.40 1.47
C GLU A 174 -9.35 -3.14 0.98
N LEU A 175 -10.50 -3.00 1.66
CA LEU A 175 -11.77 -3.61 1.24
C LEU A 175 -12.17 -3.17 -0.18
N ALA A 176 -12.02 -1.88 -0.49
CA ALA A 176 -12.32 -1.34 -1.81
C ALA A 176 -11.39 -1.93 -2.88
N MET A 177 -10.09 -2.04 -2.58
CA MET A 177 -9.12 -2.71 -3.42
C MET A 177 -9.47 -4.17 -3.65
N GLU A 178 -9.83 -4.92 -2.61
CA GLU A 178 -10.21 -6.34 -2.72
C GLU A 178 -11.46 -6.54 -3.58
N THR A 179 -12.43 -5.65 -3.46
CA THR A 179 -13.72 -5.71 -4.15
C THR A 179 -13.77 -4.96 -5.48
N CYS A 180 -12.65 -4.39 -5.91
CA CYS A 180 -12.53 -3.64 -7.16
C CYS A 180 -13.46 -2.41 -7.26
N ASP A 181 -13.77 -1.78 -6.12
CA ASP A 181 -14.63 -0.59 -6.06
C ASP A 181 -13.78 0.69 -6.05
N LEU A 182 -13.54 1.25 -7.24
CA LEU A 182 -12.73 2.46 -7.41
C LEU A 182 -13.32 3.68 -6.68
N ALA A 183 -14.65 3.81 -6.67
CA ALA A 183 -15.32 4.95 -6.05
C ALA A 183 -15.22 4.91 -4.53
N MET A 184 -15.40 3.71 -3.95
CA MET A 184 -15.16 3.49 -2.52
C MET A 184 -13.69 3.74 -2.17
N PHE A 185 -12.76 3.26 -3.02
CA PHE A 185 -11.32 3.47 -2.82
C PHE A 185 -10.98 4.96 -2.77
N ASP A 186 -11.44 5.73 -3.76
CA ASP A 186 -11.20 7.18 -3.84
C ASP A 186 -11.73 7.95 -2.63
N ARG A 187 -12.84 7.50 -2.05
CA ARG A 187 -13.38 8.09 -0.83
C ARG A 187 -12.60 7.67 0.41
N ALA A 188 -12.25 6.39 0.52
CA ALA A 188 -11.57 5.80 1.69
C ALA A 188 -10.14 6.32 1.85
N VAL A 189 -9.39 6.40 0.75
CA VAL A 189 -7.97 6.80 0.80
C VAL A 189 -7.78 8.20 1.37
N GLN A 190 -8.75 9.10 1.15
CA GLN A 190 -8.73 10.48 1.67
C GLN A 190 -8.85 10.56 3.20
N LEU A 191 -9.23 9.48 3.87
CA LEU A 191 -9.27 9.40 5.34
C LEU A 191 -7.91 9.04 5.94
N THR A 192 -6.99 8.51 5.12
CA THR A 192 -5.64 8.10 5.56
C THR A 192 -4.74 9.31 5.75
N VAL A 193 -3.68 9.15 6.55
CA VAL A 193 -2.70 10.22 6.83
C VAL A 193 -1.89 10.59 5.58
N GLU A 194 -1.54 9.59 4.76
CA GLU A 194 -0.73 9.74 3.55
C GLU A 194 -1.51 9.18 2.35
N PRO A 195 -2.57 9.88 1.87
CA PRO A 195 -3.44 9.37 0.80
C PRO A 195 -2.70 9.13 -0.51
N ASP A 196 -1.67 9.92 -0.77
CA ASP A 196 -0.82 9.76 -1.94
C ASP A 196 0.26 8.69 -1.74
N GLY A 197 0.34 8.00 -0.59
CA GLY A 197 1.34 6.98 -0.26
C GLY A 197 1.49 5.88 -1.31
N LEU A 198 2.66 5.26 -1.37
CA LEU A 198 2.98 4.36 -2.48
C LEU A 198 2.12 3.08 -2.44
N ARG A 199 1.81 2.59 -1.24
CA ARG A 199 0.88 1.47 -1.03
C ARG A 199 -0.46 1.72 -1.73
N TYR A 200 -1.07 2.87 -1.47
CA TYR A 200 -2.37 3.22 -2.04
C TYR A 200 -2.31 3.47 -3.54
N ALA A 201 -1.20 4.00 -4.06
CA ALA A 201 -0.99 4.13 -5.50
C ALA A 201 -1.01 2.76 -6.19
N PHE A 202 -0.37 1.74 -5.62
CA PHE A 202 -0.44 0.37 -6.13
C PHE A 202 -1.83 -0.24 -5.99
N TRP A 203 -2.51 -0.04 -4.86
CA TRP A 203 -3.87 -0.54 -4.67
C TRP A 203 -4.84 0.06 -5.67
N ARG A 204 -4.72 1.37 -5.96
CA ARG A 204 -5.44 2.00 -7.07
C ARG A 204 -5.07 1.36 -8.40
N ALA A 205 -3.78 1.18 -8.69
CA ALA A 205 -3.31 0.57 -9.93
C ALA A 205 -3.86 -0.86 -10.12
N ARG A 206 -4.04 -1.63 -9.04
CA ARG A 206 -4.72 -2.93 -9.07
C ARG A 206 -6.14 -2.80 -9.61
N ILE A 207 -6.87 -1.77 -9.18
CA ILE A 207 -8.25 -1.52 -9.61
C ILE A 207 -8.28 -1.01 -11.06
N THR A 208 -7.34 -0.14 -11.44
CA THR A 208 -7.32 0.51 -12.76
C THR A 208 -6.54 -0.24 -13.85
N GLY A 209 -5.84 -1.31 -13.50
CA GLY A 209 -5.20 -2.22 -14.47
C GLY A 209 -3.79 -1.82 -14.95
N ASN A 210 -3.08 -0.92 -14.27
CA ASN A 210 -1.76 -0.47 -14.75
C ASN A 210 -0.84 0.05 -13.63
N ALA A 211 0.14 -0.75 -13.21
CA ALA A 211 1.15 -0.36 -12.22
C ALA A 211 2.50 0.04 -12.84
N ALA A 212 2.78 -0.29 -14.11
CA ALA A 212 4.04 0.00 -14.79
C ALA A 212 4.60 1.44 -14.61
N PRO A 213 3.78 2.52 -14.63
CA PRO A 213 4.27 3.87 -14.39
C PRO A 213 4.82 4.10 -12.98
N LEU A 214 4.35 3.34 -11.98
CA LEU A 214 4.76 3.49 -10.58
C LEU A 214 6.22 3.09 -10.36
N ALA A 215 6.84 2.32 -11.25
CA ALA A 215 8.26 1.95 -11.13
C ALA A 215 9.19 3.18 -11.08
N ALA A 216 8.86 4.25 -11.81
CA ALA A 216 9.61 5.51 -11.74
C ALA A 216 9.57 6.10 -10.33
N ARG A 217 8.37 6.13 -9.74
CA ARG A 217 8.12 6.63 -8.38
C ARG A 217 8.78 5.76 -7.31
N VAL A 218 8.75 4.44 -7.47
CA VAL A 218 9.44 3.49 -6.60
C VAL A 218 10.93 3.81 -6.54
N ARG A 219 11.59 3.94 -7.70
CA ARG A 219 13.04 4.22 -7.72
C ARG A 219 13.38 5.58 -7.10
N SER A 220 12.55 6.61 -7.28
CA SER A 220 12.85 7.96 -6.82
C SER A 220 12.76 8.17 -5.31
N GLY A 221 12.12 7.28 -4.56
CA GLY A 221 11.81 7.49 -3.13
C GLY A 221 12.85 6.95 -2.13
N GLY A 222 13.88 6.25 -2.58
CA GLY A 222 14.94 5.66 -1.72
C GLY A 222 15.89 6.65 -1.02
N ASN A 223 15.58 7.94 -0.99
CA ASN A 223 16.53 9.01 -0.63
C ASN A 223 16.75 9.16 0.89
N GLY A 224 15.92 8.53 1.71
CA GLY A 224 16.11 8.49 3.17
C GLY A 224 16.97 7.30 3.56
N GLN A 225 18.28 7.48 3.72
CA GLN A 225 19.26 6.40 4.04
C GLN A 225 18.89 5.52 5.25
N GLN A 226 17.92 5.94 6.08
CA GLN A 226 17.50 5.22 7.28
C GLN A 226 16.03 4.76 7.26
N ASP A 227 15.20 5.26 6.34
CA ASP A 227 13.76 5.01 6.37
C ASP A 227 13.37 3.97 5.32
N THR A 228 13.01 2.76 5.78
CA THR A 228 12.60 1.65 4.90
C THR A 228 11.11 1.68 4.55
N ARG A 229 10.32 2.65 5.08
CA ARG A 229 8.87 2.73 4.85
C ARG A 229 8.52 2.74 3.36
N HIS A 230 9.23 3.53 2.55
CA HIS A 230 9.00 3.61 1.11
C HIS A 230 9.09 2.23 0.41
N VAL A 231 10.12 1.45 0.73
CA VAL A 231 10.29 0.09 0.16
C VAL A 231 9.22 -0.87 0.68
N ARG A 232 8.89 -0.78 1.97
CA ARG A 232 7.85 -1.62 2.58
C ARG A 232 6.47 -1.32 1.99
N GLU A 233 6.12 -0.06 1.80
CA GLU A 233 4.89 0.35 1.13
C GLU A 233 4.82 -0.13 -0.31
N ALA A 234 5.95 -0.11 -1.03
CA ALA A 234 6.01 -0.66 -2.37
C ALA A 234 5.75 -2.17 -2.39
N LEU A 235 6.37 -2.92 -1.46
CA LEU A 235 6.21 -4.36 -1.33
C LEU A 235 4.78 -4.74 -0.90
N GLU A 236 4.21 -4.05 0.08
CA GLU A 236 2.83 -4.26 0.53
C GLU A 236 1.80 -3.86 -0.54
N GLY A 237 2.04 -2.75 -1.23
CA GLY A 237 1.21 -2.27 -2.33
C GLY A 237 1.21 -3.22 -3.52
N TYR A 238 2.40 -3.51 -4.07
CA TYR A 238 2.55 -4.37 -5.24
C TYR A 238 2.26 -5.84 -4.92
N GLY A 239 2.51 -6.28 -3.69
CA GLY A 239 2.16 -7.62 -3.21
C GLY A 239 0.67 -7.95 -3.38
N ALA A 240 -0.22 -6.97 -3.23
CA ALA A 240 -1.65 -7.16 -3.52
C ALA A 240 -1.93 -7.48 -5.00
N ILE A 241 -1.18 -6.87 -5.93
CA ILE A 241 -1.27 -7.17 -7.37
C ILE A 241 -0.70 -8.57 -7.64
N LEU A 242 0.44 -8.93 -7.04
CA LEU A 242 1.03 -10.26 -7.21
C LEU A 242 0.09 -11.36 -6.71
N GLN A 243 -0.51 -11.17 -5.54
CA GLN A 243 -1.38 -12.16 -4.90
C GLN A 243 -2.73 -12.31 -5.60
N ARG A 244 -3.32 -11.21 -6.08
CA ARG A 244 -4.73 -11.17 -6.48
C ARG A 244 -4.95 -10.78 -7.94
N GLY A 245 -3.90 -10.47 -8.68
CA GLY A 245 -3.97 -9.90 -10.02
C GLY A 245 -4.67 -8.54 -10.07
N TYR A 246 -4.84 -8.02 -11.28
CA TYR A 246 -5.66 -6.85 -11.56
C TYR A 246 -7.17 -7.16 -11.47
N CYS A 247 -7.97 -6.13 -11.24
CA CYS A 247 -9.42 -6.25 -11.30
C CYS A 247 -9.90 -6.57 -12.73
N PRO A 248 -10.97 -7.37 -12.89
CA PRO A 248 -11.62 -7.57 -14.18
C PRO A 248 -12.08 -6.24 -14.78
N ALA A 249 -11.89 -6.07 -16.09
CA ALA A 249 -12.38 -4.92 -16.86
C ALA A 249 -13.89 -5.00 -17.14
#